data_AF-A0A2E7MUU4-F1
#
_entry.id   AF-A0A2E7MUU4-F1
#
_cell.length_a   1.000
_cell.length_b   1.000
_cell.length_c   1.000
_cell.angle_alpha   90.00
_cell.angle_beta   90.00
_cell.angle_gamma   90.00
#
_symmetry.space_group_name_H-M   'P 1'
#
loop_
_entity.id
_entity.type
_entity.pdbx_description
1 polymer ?
#
loop_
_entity_poly.entity_id
_entity_poly.type
_entity_poly.pdbx_seq_one_letter_code
_entity_poly.pdbx_strand_id
1 'polypeptide(L)'
;MKRIILPLAIILILSLDAVYACATCFGDPNSKATQGMNFAIIAMLTITGGVLSSFVSFIYVLNKRAKDYANKISSRNPENKGS
;
A
#
# COMPACT_ATOMS: atom_id res chain seq x y z
N MET A 1 -4.59 7.33 -8.53
CA MET A 1 -4.47 6.48 -7.32
C MET A 1 -3.55 7.06 -6.24
N LYS A 2 -2.41 7.72 -6.55
CA LYS A 2 -1.58 8.41 -5.51
C LYS A 2 -2.33 9.43 -4.63
N ARG A 3 -3.37 10.08 -5.15
CA ARG A 3 -4.18 11.09 -4.43
C ARG A 3 -5.06 10.53 -3.31
N ILE A 4 -5.43 9.25 -3.37
CA ILE A 4 -6.28 8.58 -2.34
C ILE A 4 -5.46 7.78 -1.33
N ILE A 5 -4.22 7.40 -1.66
CA ILE A 5 -3.33 6.64 -0.75
C ILE A 5 -2.88 7.52 0.43
N LEU A 6 -2.61 8.81 0.19
CA LEU A 6 -2.19 9.75 1.23
C LEU A 6 -3.28 9.99 2.30
N PRO A 7 -4.54 10.32 1.96
CA PRO A 7 -5.58 10.49 2.96
C PRO A 7 -5.95 9.15 3.64
N LEU A 8 -5.92 8.03 2.91
CA LEU A 8 -6.18 6.71 3.49
C LEU A 8 -5.10 6.33 4.52
N ALA A 9 -3.83 6.60 4.23
CA ALA A 9 -2.74 6.38 5.18
C ALA A 9 -2.89 7.29 6.42
N ILE A 10 -3.27 8.55 6.24
CA ILE A 10 -3.55 9.49 7.34
C ILE A 10 -4.70 9.00 8.22
N ILE A 11 -5.80 8.52 7.62
CA ILE A 11 -6.94 7.96 8.35
C ILE A 11 -6.55 6.68 9.11
N LEU A 12 -5.71 5.84 8.52
CA LEU A 12 -5.19 4.63 9.19
C LEU A 12 -4.31 4.99 10.39
N ILE A 13 -3.47 6.02 10.27
CA ILE A 13 -2.62 6.53 11.37
C ILE A 13 -3.48 7.14 12.49
N LEU A 14 -4.53 7.91 12.16
CA LEU A 14 -5.46 8.45 13.16
C LEU A 14 -6.28 7.36 13.87
N SER A 15 -6.59 6.27 13.18
CA SER A 15 -7.30 5.12 13.77
C SER A 15 -6.38 4.28 14.65
N LEU A 16 -5.06 4.37 14.46
CA LEU A 16 -4.07 3.71 15.30
C LEU A 16 -4.06 4.29 16.73
N ASP A 17 -4.36 5.58 16.92
CA ASP A 17 -4.55 6.20 18.25
C ASP A 17 -5.68 5.54 19.05
N ALA A 18 -6.78 5.17 18.40
CA ALA A 18 -7.86 4.40 19.05
C ALA A 18 -7.49 2.93 19.33
N VAL A 19 -6.42 2.42 18.69
CA VAL A 19 -5.91 1.04 18.79
C VAL A 19 -4.62 0.95 19.63
N TYR A 20 -4.11 2.07 20.16
CA TYR A 20 -3.09 2.07 21.22
C TYR A 20 -3.54 1.33 22.49
N ALA A 21 -4.84 1.00 22.61
CA ALA A 21 -5.40 0.22 23.70
C ALA A 21 -5.21 -1.31 23.59
N CYS A 22 -4.78 -1.89 22.46
CA CYS A 22 -4.90 -3.35 22.23
C CYS A 22 -3.62 -4.21 22.12
N ALA A 23 -2.41 -3.71 22.37
CA ALA A 23 -1.20 -4.57 22.30
C ALA A 23 -0.15 -4.39 23.39
N THR A 24 -0.52 -3.78 24.52
CA THR A 24 0.16 -4.00 25.82
C THR A 24 -0.88 -4.22 26.92
N CYS A 25 -2.06 -4.73 26.61
CA CYS A 25 -3.30 -4.60 27.40
C CYS A 25 -3.27 -5.06 28.90
N PHE A 26 -2.12 -5.46 29.48
CA PHE A 26 -1.85 -5.63 30.93
C PHE A 26 -0.38 -5.35 31.37
N GLY A 27 0.47 -4.75 30.54
CA GLY A 27 1.89 -4.50 30.87
C GLY A 27 2.17 -3.02 31.14
N ASP A 28 2.97 -2.71 32.17
CA ASP A 28 3.41 -1.35 32.51
C ASP A 28 4.05 -0.67 31.28
N PRO A 29 3.53 0.49 30.82
CA PRO A 29 4.07 1.22 29.68
C PRO A 29 5.48 1.76 29.91
N ASN A 30 5.96 1.82 31.17
CA ASN A 30 7.33 2.18 31.53
C ASN A 30 8.30 0.98 31.58
N SER A 31 7.81 -0.26 31.40
CA SER A 31 8.71 -1.40 31.39
C SER A 31 9.50 -1.49 30.08
N LYS A 32 10.78 -1.88 30.17
CA LYS A 32 11.65 -2.07 28.99
C LYS A 32 11.11 -3.11 28.00
N ALA A 33 10.27 -4.04 28.46
CA ALA A 33 9.60 -5.03 27.63
C ALA A 33 8.60 -4.37 26.65
N THR A 34 7.86 -3.35 27.10
CA THR A 34 6.87 -2.63 26.29
C THR A 34 7.53 -1.80 25.18
N GLN A 35 8.69 -1.18 25.45
CA GLN A 35 9.41 -0.40 24.44
C GLN A 35 9.83 -1.25 23.22
N GLY A 36 10.26 -2.50 23.46
CA GLY A 36 10.60 -3.43 22.38
C GLY A 36 9.37 -3.87 21.57
N MET A 37 8.24 -4.10 22.23
CA MET A 37 7.00 -4.51 21.57
C MET A 37 6.42 -3.42 20.66
N ASN A 38 6.43 -2.16 21.08
CA ASN A 38 5.95 -1.05 20.25
C ASN A 38 6.76 -0.89 18.96
N PHE A 39 8.09 -1.04 19.05
CA PHE A 39 8.97 -1.02 17.87
C PHE A 39 8.69 -2.20 16.93
N ALA A 40 8.43 -3.39 17.47
CA ALA A 40 8.08 -4.57 16.68
C ALA A 40 6.77 -4.39 15.90
N ILE A 41 5.76 -3.78 16.52
CA ILE A 41 4.47 -3.49 15.87
C ILE A 41 4.68 -2.52 14.70
N ILE A 42 5.44 -1.44 14.91
CA ILE A 42 5.76 -0.47 13.85
C ILE A 42 6.48 -1.17 12.70
N ALA A 43 7.44 -2.04 12.98
CA ALA A 43 8.16 -2.79 11.97
C ALA A 43 7.22 -3.69 11.15
N MET A 44 6.35 -4.47 11.79
CA MET A 44 5.39 -5.34 11.11
C MET A 44 4.43 -4.55 10.22
N LEU A 45 3.84 -3.48 10.75
CA LEU A 45 2.93 -2.63 9.98
C LEU A 45 3.65 -1.97 8.79
N THR A 46 4.88 -1.52 8.98
CA THR A 46 5.70 -0.91 7.92
C THR A 46 6.03 -1.92 6.83
N ILE A 47 6.43 -3.14 7.19
CA ILE A 47 6.78 -4.17 6.21
C ILE A 47 5.53 -4.59 5.44
N THR A 48 4.44 -4.94 6.11
CA THR A 48 3.18 -5.32 5.45
C THR A 48 2.67 -4.19 4.56
N GLY A 49 2.66 -2.95 5.06
CA GLY A 49 2.25 -1.79 4.28
C GLY A 49 3.15 -1.55 3.06
N GLY A 50 4.47 -1.67 3.24
CA GLY A 50 5.46 -1.50 2.18
C GLY A 50 5.33 -2.54 1.07
N VAL A 51 5.14 -3.81 1.44
CA VAL A 51 4.97 -4.91 0.49
C VAL A 51 3.71 -4.70 -0.36
N LEU A 52 2.55 -4.47 0.27
CA LEU A 52 1.30 -4.25 -0.47
C LEU A 52 1.39 -3.04 -1.41
N SER A 53 1.97 -1.93 -0.94
CA SER A 53 2.17 -0.72 -1.75
C SER A 53 3.06 -0.97 -2.99
N SER A 54 4.09 -1.81 -2.82
CA SER A 54 5.02 -2.18 -3.89
C SER A 54 4.33 -3.00 -4.98
N PHE A 55 3.54 -4.00 -4.61
CA PHE A 55 2.78 -4.82 -5.56
C PHE A 55 1.77 -3.99 -6.36
N VAL A 56 1.03 -3.11 -5.69
CA VAL A 56 0.06 -2.22 -6.36
C VAL A 56 0.77 -1.30 -7.36
N SER A 57 1.92 -0.73 -6.98
CA SER A 57 2.70 0.12 -7.86
C SER A 57 3.25 -0.64 -9.07
N PHE A 58 3.72 -1.87 -8.86
CA PHE A 58 4.23 -2.73 -9.92
C PHE A 58 3.15 -3.05 -10.96
N ILE A 59 1.99 -3.54 -10.51
CA ILE A 59 0.86 -3.86 -11.38
C ILE A 59 0.37 -2.60 -12.12
N TYR A 60 0.33 -1.45 -11.44
CA TYR A 60 -0.07 -0.19 -12.06
C TYR A 60 0.85 0.21 -13.22
N VAL A 61 2.17 0.09 -13.06
CA VAL A 61 3.14 0.40 -14.12
C VAL A 61 2.97 -0.55 -15.30
N LEU A 62 2.79 -1.85 -15.03
CA LEU A 62 2.53 -2.85 -16.06
C LEU A 62 1.24 -2.55 -16.83
N ASN A 63 0.15 -2.25 -16.14
CA ASN A 63 -1.13 -1.90 -16.78
C ASN A 63 -1.02 -0.63 -17.63
N LYS A 64 -0.32 0.40 -17.15
CA LYS A 64 -0.11 1.63 -17.92
C LYS A 64 0.66 1.33 -19.22
N ARG A 65 1.72 0.52 -19.12
CA ARG A 65 2.51 0.11 -20.28
C ARG A 65 1.70 -0.77 -21.22
N ALA A 66 0.96 -1.76 -20.70
CA ALA A 66 0.11 -2.65 -21.48
C ALA A 66 -0.93 -1.88 -22.31
N LYS A 67 -1.53 -0.82 -21.77
CA LYS A 67 -2.44 0.06 -22.53
C LYS A 67 -1.75 0.78 -23.68
N ASP A 68 -0.52 1.26 -23.48
CA ASP A 68 0.27 1.91 -24.54
C ASP A 68 0.64 0.91 -25.65
N TYR A 69 1.06 -0.29 -25.27
CA TYR A 69 1.32 -1.38 -26.23
C TYR A 69 0.06 -1.81 -26.97
N ALA A 70 -1.08 -1.98 -26.29
CA ALA A 70 -2.35 -2.33 -26.91
C ALA A 70 -2.82 -1.28 -27.91
N ASN A 71 -2.65 0.02 -27.60
CA ASN A 71 -2.98 1.11 -28.52
C ASN A 71 -2.07 1.08 -29.77
N LYS A 72 -0.76 0.85 -29.58
CA LYS A 72 0.20 0.69 -30.69
C LYS A 72 -0.12 -0.53 -31.56
N ILE A 73 -0.52 -1.65 -30.97
CA ILE A 73 -0.92 -2.86 -31.69
C ILE A 73 -2.23 -2.64 -32.45
N SER A 74 -3.23 -1.99 -31.84
CA SER A 74 -4.50 -1.65 -32.50
C SER A 74 -4.31 -0.73 -33.70
N SER A 75 -3.35 0.19 -33.65
CA SER A 75 -3.01 1.07 -34.78
C SER A 75 -2.16 0.38 -35.86
N ARG A 76 -1.57 -0.78 -35.53
CA ARG A 76 -0.79 -1.63 -36.46
C ARG A 76 -1.61 -2.80 -37.04
N ASN A 77 -2.85 -3.03 -36.61
CA ASN A 77 -3.69 -4.08 -37.17
C ASN A 77 -4.21 -3.66 -38.56
N PRO A 78 -3.83 -4.34 -39.67
CA PRO A 78 -4.34 -4.04 -41.01
C PRO A 78 -5.84 -4.34 -41.20
N GLU A 79 -6.54 -4.92 -40.22
CA GLU A 79 -7.98 -5.24 -40.29
C GLU A 79 -8.91 -4.00 -40.19
N ASN A 80 -8.39 -2.81 -39.82
CA ASN A 80 -9.16 -1.54 -39.85
C ASN A 80 -8.85 -0.69 -41.10
N LYS A 81 -8.49 -1.33 -42.22
CA LYS A 81 -8.29 -0.73 -43.55
C LYS A 81 -9.24 -1.36 -44.58
N GLY A 82 -10.47 -1.67 -44.18
CA GLY A 82 -11.45 -2.28 -45.07
C GLY A 82 -12.83 -2.44 -44.43
N SER A 83 -13.56 -1.33 -44.31
CA SER A 83 -15.02 -1.31 -44.36
C SER A 83 -15.44 0.04 -44.91
#